data_AF-A0A527DDR8-F1
#
_entry.id   AF-A0A527DDR8-F1
#
_cell.length_a   1.000
_cell.length_b   1.000
_cell.length_c   1.000
_cell.angle_alpha   90.00
_cell.angle_beta   90.00
_cell.angle_gamma   90.00
#
_symmetry.space_group_name_H-M   'P 1'
#
loop_
_entity.id
_entity.type
_entity.pdbx_description
1 polymer ?
#
loop_
_entity_poly.entity_id
_entity_poly.type
_entity_poly.pdbx_seq_one_letter_code
_entity_poly.pdbx_strand_id
1 'polypeptide(L)' 'MQAKTIMTTPVVAIDPSASIADAAGLMLSRKISGLPVIRCDGALVGII' A
#
# COMPACT_ATOMS: atom_id res chain seq x y z
N MET A 1 -6.53 -13.28 -19.70
CA MET A 1 -6.98 -12.26 -18.73
C MET A 1 -5.73 -11.60 -18.16
N GLN A 2 -5.61 -10.26 -18.18
CA GLN A 2 -4.43 -9.57 -17.63
C GLN A 2 -4.80 -8.95 -16.27
N ALA A 3 -3.89 -8.98 -15.29
CA ALA A 3 -4.13 -8.44 -13.94
C ALA A 3 -4.55 -6.96 -13.98
N LYS A 4 -3.95 -6.17 -14.89
CA LYS A 4 -4.28 -4.76 -15.12
C LYS A 4 -5.75 -4.50 -15.47
N THR A 5 -6.47 -5.53 -15.94
CA THR A 5 -7.88 -5.42 -16.35
C THR A 5 -8.84 -5.61 -15.16
N ILE A 6 -8.36 -6.10 -14.01
CA ILE A 6 -9.20 -6.45 -12.84
C ILE A 6 -8.72 -5.73 -11.58
N MET A 7 -7.44 -5.37 -11.49
CA MET A 7 -6.88 -4.69 -10.30
C MET A 7 -7.50 -3.32 -10.07
N THR A 8 -7.60 -2.93 -8.80
CA THR A 8 -8.06 -1.60 -8.39
C THR A 8 -6.92 -0.59 -8.45
N THR A 9 -7.17 0.58 -9.02
CA THR A 9 -6.24 1.73 -9.06
C THR A 9 -6.96 3.02 -8.65
N PRO A 10 -6.31 3.97 -7.96
CA PRO A 10 -4.91 3.97 -7.54
C PRO A 10 -4.65 3.03 -6.34
N VAL A 11 -3.45 2.46 -6.29
CA VAL A 11 -3.01 1.62 -5.15
C VAL A 11 -2.70 2.52 -3.96
N VAL A 12 -3.26 2.21 -2.80
CA VAL A 12 -2.87 2.82 -1.53
C VAL A 12 -1.60 2.13 -1.05
N ALA A 13 -0.51 2.88 -0.90
CA ALA A 13 0.79 2.38 -0.45
C ALA A 13 1.36 3.29 0.64
N ILE A 14 2.37 2.79 1.36
CA ILE A 14 3.06 3.55 2.40
C ILE A 14 4.58 3.51 2.22
N ASP A 15 5.26 4.58 2.63
CA ASP A 15 6.72 4.64 2.60
C ASP A 15 7.34 3.74 3.69
N PRO A 16 8.46 3.03 3.42
CA PRO A 16 9.13 2.19 4.41
C PRO A 16 9.63 2.92 5.66
N SER A 17 9.78 4.25 5.64
CA SER A 17 10.15 5.03 6.82
C SER A 17 8.96 5.43 7.69
N ALA A 18 7.72 5.15 7.27
CA ALA A 18 6.52 5.47 8.05
C ALA A 18 6.40 4.59 9.29
N SER A 19 5.75 5.10 10.34
CA SER A 19 5.53 4.30 11.55
C SER A 19 4.40 3.28 11.35
N ILE A 20 4.39 2.24 12.20
CA ILE A 20 3.27 1.27 12.22
C ILE A 20 1.94 1.94 12.57
N ALA A 21 1.96 3.00 13.37
CA ALA A 21 0.75 3.76 13.70
C ALA A 21 0.19 4.48 12.46
N ASP A 22 1.05 5.03 11.60
CA ASP A 22 0.65 5.64 10.33
C ASP A 22 0.05 4.60 9.38
N ALA A 23 0.67 3.41 9.29
CA ALA A 23 0.13 2.30 8.50
C ALA A 23 -1.26 1.88 8.99
N ALA A 24 -1.43 1.66 10.29
CA ALA A 24 -2.71 1.28 10.88
C ALA A 24 -3.78 2.37 10.68
N GLY A 25 -3.42 3.64 10.87
CA GLY A 25 -4.32 4.78 10.62
C GLY A 25 -4.77 4.85 9.16
N LEU A 26 -3.83 4.65 8.23
CA LEU A 26 -4.14 4.61 6.80
C LEU A 26 -5.05 3.43 6.45
N MET A 27 -4.76 2.24 6.96
CA MET A 27 -5.59 1.03 6.76
C MET A 27 -7.02 1.22 7.23
N LEU A 28 -7.20 1.75 8.45
CA LEU A 28 -8.51 2.02 9.04
C LEU A 28 -9.28 3.09 8.24
N SER A 29 -8.61 4.19 7.87
CA SER A 29 -9.24 5.28 7.11
C SER A 29 -9.68 4.85 5.71
N ARG A 30 -8.92 3.96 5.06
CA ARG A 30 -9.21 3.43 3.72
C ARG A 30 -10.01 2.14 3.74
N LYS A 31 -10.28 1.57 4.91
CA LYS A 31 -10.98 0.29 5.12
C LYS A 31 -10.32 -0.86 4.35
N ILE A 32 -8.99 -0.91 4.38
CA ILE A 32 -8.20 -1.97 3.75
C ILE A 32 -7.53 -2.82 4.82
N SER A 33 -7.43 -4.13 4.55
CA SER A 33 -6.79 -5.09 5.45
C SER A 33 -5.28 -5.20 5.25
N GLY A 34 -4.74 -4.55 4.21
CA GLY A 34 -3.33 -4.54 3.93
C GLY A 34 -2.97 -3.54 2.83
N LEU A 35 -1.68 -3.19 2.77
CA LEU A 35 -1.11 -2.30 1.77
C LEU A 35 0.36 -2.64 1.47
N PRO A 36 0.81 -2.42 0.23
CA PRO A 36 2.22 -2.51 -0.12
C PRO A 36 3.04 -1.38 0.53
N VAL A 37 4.28 -1.70 0.87
CA VAL A 37 5.31 -0.74 1.28
C VAL A 37 6.17 -0.43 0.06
N ILE A 38 6.13 0.82 -0.40
CA ILE A 38 6.79 1.26 -1.64
C ILE A 38 7.76 2.39 -1.31
N ARG A 39 9.01 2.25 -1.72
CA ARG A 39 10.04 3.29 -1.58
C ARG A 39 9.86 4.38 -2.64
N CYS A 40 10.41 5.57 -2.40
CA CYS A 40 10.35 6.73 -3.31
C CYS A 40 10.76 6.45 -4.78
N ASP A 41 11.60 5.44 -5.04
CA ASP A 41 12.01 5.06 -6.39
C ASP A 41 11.02 4.09 -7.09
N GLY A 42 9.88 3.82 -6.47
CA GLY A 42 8.84 2.93 -6.97
C GLY A 42 9.08 1.45 -6.65
N ALA A 43 10.15 1.11 -5.92
CA ALA A 43 10.43 -0.26 -5.54
C ALA A 43 9.46 -0.75 -4.45
N LEU A 44 8.80 -1.89 -4.70
CA LEU A 44 8.04 -2.62 -3.68
C LEU A 44 9.02 -3.32 -2.74
N VAL A 45 8.99 -2.96 -1.46
CA VAL A 45 9.94 -3.47 -0.44
C VAL A 45 9.26 -4.31 0.64
N GLY A 46 7.93 -4.38 0.66
CA GLY A 46 7.19 -5.18 1.64
C GLY A 46 5.67 -5.10 1.49
N ILE A 47 4.98 -5.78 2.40
CA ILE A 47 3.52 -5.77 2.53
C ILE A 47 3.16 -5.83 4.01
N ILE A 48 2.14 -5.07 4.40
CA ILE A 48 1.57 -5.01 5.76
C ILE A 48 0.08 -5.31 5.67
#